data_AF-A0A947QRG4-F1
#
_entry.id   AF-A0A947QRG4-F1
#
_cell.length_a   1.000
_cell.length_b   1.000
_cell.length_c   1.000
_cell.angle_alpha   90.00
_cell.angle_beta   90.00
_cell.angle_gamma   90.00
#
_symmetry.space_group_name_H-M   'P 1'
#
loop_
_entity.id
_entity.type
_entity.pdbx_description
1 polymer ?
#
loop_
_entity_poly.entity_id
_entity_poly.type
_entity_poly.pdbx_seq_one_letter_code
_entity_poly.pdbx_strand_id
1 'polypeptide(L)'
;MLKLVQEEFTKIESDFSRVFYQLAGKQFIPEKLALEYYKEKDYEGIWAENDYWNTVLSLLFWDVIFAKVRGAVAFSRNGVLEEPDPMYPQDKEIFDKMFLSFIKMNGMPHDMFSKHFAINRIELIKARYKQLTNIKISERLKEAYQKYKGKNCRLINDWNKYSLSELIAPIKVLDKRILLRILLRLIINISENRSGFPDLLVFKNNEIRFVEVKSENDTLSQNQINCITLLNLDLDQSVDIFLINHTPSKLSKIEESFKILLLPIKIEIGDTSSGKRNEMISLFRSRPDYSEIKNRPTASFPIQHEELEEIIKTVGRWKTSKFFVGGIEYTSDQIKNVIYEYHSNKNFNLENYNFWAGYDTSYGCNNLEIAYANDQDWKKFGYIDTTTKEWVFDLKKIKEVVENQLEENILCPYIDSKRVKKDFLKLPERIDPKKDDLWGFIDNNRNRWIYNKDKWITDYSESTFPGINSIVGVTRLNKEDSQEIIQKQYNSCSTYDSEIEIKVSPQTRKKGSGCLGIFIVLVMLLIITL
;
A
#
# COMPACT_ATOMS: atom_id res chain seq x y z
N MET A 1 -13.60 -1.71 -16.64
CA MET A 1 -13.16 -0.49 -17.38
C MET A 1 -13.30 0.72 -16.46
N LEU A 2 -12.28 1.57 -16.39
CA LEU A 2 -12.31 2.83 -15.64
C LEU A 2 -13.11 3.87 -16.42
N LYS A 3 -14.04 4.55 -15.76
CA LYS A 3 -14.90 5.57 -16.39
C LYS A 3 -14.98 6.82 -15.53
N LEU A 4 -14.92 7.98 -16.17
CA LEU A 4 -15.27 9.25 -15.53
C LEU A 4 -16.76 9.52 -15.76
N VAL A 5 -17.53 9.67 -14.68
CA VAL A 5 -18.96 10.01 -14.73
C VAL A 5 -19.08 11.44 -14.23
N GLN A 6 -19.26 12.38 -15.16
CA GLN A 6 -19.33 13.81 -14.87
C GLN A 6 -20.78 14.26 -14.88
N GLU A 7 -21.24 14.82 -13.78
CA GLU A 7 -22.63 15.23 -13.61
C GLU A 7 -22.71 16.58 -12.89
N GLU A 8 -23.66 17.41 -13.32
CA GLU A 8 -23.91 18.73 -12.76
C GLU A 8 -25.16 18.70 -11.88
N PHE A 9 -25.02 19.14 -10.64
CA PHE A 9 -26.08 19.18 -9.65
C PHE A 9 -26.16 20.57 -9.00
N THR A 10 -27.37 21.00 -8.65
CA THR A 10 -27.56 22.23 -7.90
C THR A 10 -26.96 22.08 -6.50
N LYS A 11 -25.88 22.82 -6.24
CA LYS A 11 -25.26 22.92 -4.92
C LYS A 11 -26.13 23.75 -4.00
N ILE A 12 -26.29 23.28 -2.76
CA ILE A 12 -27.05 23.97 -1.73
C ILE A 12 -26.05 24.54 -0.74
N GLU A 13 -26.06 25.86 -0.57
CA GLU A 13 -25.29 26.53 0.47
C GLU A 13 -25.82 26.12 1.84
N SER A 14 -24.91 25.71 2.73
CA SER A 14 -25.23 25.34 4.09
C SER A 14 -24.21 25.98 5.02
N ASP A 15 -24.66 26.43 6.19
CA ASP A 15 -23.77 26.98 7.24
C ASP A 15 -22.85 25.90 7.85
N PHE A 16 -23.06 24.62 7.51
CA PHE A 16 -22.23 23.51 7.95
C PHE A 16 -21.03 23.32 7.02
N SER A 17 -19.95 22.75 7.57
CA SER A 17 -18.74 22.36 6.81
C SER A 17 -18.98 21.31 5.71
N ARG A 18 -20.19 20.73 5.64
CA ARG A 18 -20.57 19.71 4.66
C ARG A 18 -21.37 20.34 3.51
N VAL A 19 -21.01 19.94 2.30
CA VAL A 19 -21.68 20.36 1.07
C VAL A 19 -22.88 19.44 0.80
N PHE A 20 -23.98 20.03 0.35
CA PHE A 20 -25.19 19.31 -0.06
C PHE A 20 -25.53 19.64 -1.52
N TYR A 21 -26.18 18.69 -2.17
CA TYR A 21 -26.62 18.76 -3.57
C TYR A 21 -28.09 18.35 -3.69
N GLN A 22 -28.79 18.95 -4.64
CA GLN A 22 -30.19 18.66 -4.90
C GLN A 22 -30.36 17.61 -6.01
N LEU A 23 -31.21 16.61 -5.75
CA LEU A 23 -31.68 15.65 -6.75
C LEU A 23 -33.15 15.31 -6.47
N ALA A 24 -33.99 15.39 -7.51
CA ALA A 24 -35.44 15.10 -7.42
C ALA A 24 -36.15 15.80 -6.23
N GLY A 25 -35.80 17.07 -5.96
CA GLY A 25 -36.38 17.86 -4.88
C GLY A 25 -35.89 17.53 -3.46
N LYS A 26 -34.95 16.58 -3.32
CA LYS A 26 -34.33 16.19 -2.04
C LYS A 26 -32.87 16.62 -1.97
N GLN A 27 -32.35 16.71 -0.74
CA GLN A 27 -30.97 17.13 -0.46
C GLN A 27 -30.12 15.95 -0.03
N PHE A 28 -28.93 15.82 -0.61
CA PHE A 28 -28.00 14.72 -0.33
C PHE A 28 -26.57 15.24 -0.17
N ILE A 29 -25.80 14.55 0.69
CA ILE A 29 -24.34 14.62 0.66
C ILE A 29 -23.80 13.87 -0.57
N PRO A 30 -22.56 14.13 -1.03
CA PRO A 30 -22.03 13.60 -2.30
C PRO A 30 -22.23 12.10 -2.52
N GLU A 31 -21.92 11.28 -1.52
CA GLU A 31 -21.94 9.82 -1.63
C GLU A 31 -23.37 9.29 -1.70
N LYS A 32 -24.30 9.89 -0.95
CA LYS A 32 -25.73 9.57 -1.03
C LYS A 32 -26.35 10.05 -2.35
N LEU A 33 -25.91 11.20 -2.86
CA LEU A 33 -26.33 11.71 -4.16
C LEU A 33 -25.98 10.72 -5.27
N ALA A 34 -24.73 10.25 -5.27
CA ALA A 34 -24.26 9.24 -6.21
C ALA A 34 -25.07 7.93 -6.09
N LEU A 35 -25.34 7.44 -4.88
CA LEU A 35 -26.21 6.26 -4.69
C LEU A 35 -27.61 6.45 -5.31
N GLU A 36 -28.25 7.60 -5.10
CA GLU A 36 -29.57 7.86 -5.71
C GLU A 36 -29.48 8.00 -7.24
N TYR A 37 -28.41 8.59 -7.79
CA TYR A 37 -28.16 8.64 -9.24
C TYR A 37 -28.06 7.25 -9.87
N TYR A 38 -27.35 6.33 -9.22
CA TYR A 38 -27.23 4.95 -9.70
C TYR A 38 -28.53 4.17 -9.51
N LYS A 39 -29.29 4.45 -8.45
CA LYS A 39 -30.61 3.87 -8.22
C LYS A 39 -31.64 4.27 -9.27
N GLU A 40 -31.64 5.51 -9.76
CA GLU A 40 -32.45 5.92 -10.91
C GLU A 40 -32.11 5.14 -12.20
N LYS A 41 -30.91 4.55 -12.27
CA LYS A 41 -30.45 3.66 -13.35
C LYS A 41 -30.64 2.18 -13.00
N ASP A 42 -31.42 1.90 -11.96
CA ASP A 42 -31.82 0.57 -11.54
C ASP A 42 -30.62 -0.28 -11.07
N TYR A 43 -29.66 0.38 -10.40
CA TYR A 43 -28.64 -0.27 -9.59
C TYR A 43 -29.06 -0.30 -8.12
N GLU A 44 -28.72 -1.39 -7.44
CA GLU A 44 -28.62 -1.41 -5.98
C GLU A 44 -27.23 -0.91 -5.57
N GLY A 45 -27.08 -0.44 -4.33
CA GLY A 45 -25.76 -0.01 -3.87
C GLY A 45 -25.63 0.16 -2.37
N ILE A 46 -24.39 0.10 -1.90
CA ILE A 46 -24.02 0.33 -0.50
C ILE A 46 -22.87 1.34 -0.41
N TRP A 47 -22.82 2.05 0.71
CA TRP A 47 -21.65 2.85 1.09
C TRP A 47 -20.62 1.93 1.75
N ALA A 48 -19.68 1.45 0.96
CA ALA A 48 -18.68 0.49 1.37
C ALA A 48 -17.47 1.18 2.04
N GLU A 49 -16.84 2.12 1.33
CA GLU A 49 -15.56 2.76 1.70
C GLU A 49 -14.55 1.75 2.31
N ASN A 50 -13.63 2.20 3.17
CA ASN A 50 -12.63 1.33 3.79
C ASN A 50 -13.24 0.36 4.82
N ASP A 51 -14.27 0.80 5.56
CA ASP A 51 -14.82 0.04 6.69
C ASP A 51 -15.46 -1.28 6.24
N TYR A 52 -16.13 -1.31 5.09
CA TYR A 52 -16.70 -2.54 4.54
C TYR A 52 -15.61 -3.59 4.31
N TRP A 53 -14.53 -3.22 3.63
CA TRP A 53 -13.44 -4.14 3.31
C TRP A 53 -12.69 -4.60 4.55
N ASN A 54 -12.45 -3.69 5.49
CA ASN A 54 -11.84 -4.02 6.78
C ASN A 54 -12.72 -4.96 7.61
N THR A 55 -14.04 -4.81 7.54
CA THR A 55 -15.01 -5.69 8.21
C THR A 55 -15.02 -7.08 7.57
N VAL A 56 -15.11 -7.16 6.24
CA VAL A 56 -15.09 -8.44 5.52
C VAL A 56 -13.76 -9.18 5.74
N LEU A 57 -12.63 -8.46 5.67
CA LEU A 57 -11.32 -9.01 6.00
C LEU A 57 -11.30 -9.59 7.42
N SER A 58 -11.70 -8.78 8.40
CA SER A 58 -11.65 -9.17 9.81
C SER A 58 -12.50 -10.40 10.10
N LEU A 59 -13.69 -10.51 9.50
CA LEU A 59 -14.57 -11.66 9.67
C LEU A 59 -14.00 -12.92 9.00
N LEU A 60 -13.52 -12.81 7.75
CA LEU A 60 -13.02 -13.96 6.99
C LEU A 60 -11.62 -14.42 7.43
N PHE A 61 -10.83 -13.55 8.06
CA PHE A 61 -9.46 -13.83 8.54
C PHE A 61 -9.32 -13.74 10.06
N TRP A 62 -10.41 -13.73 10.83
CA TRP A 62 -10.39 -13.46 12.28
C TRP A 62 -9.32 -14.25 13.05
N ASP A 63 -9.30 -15.56 12.91
CA ASP A 63 -8.37 -16.46 13.59
C ASP A 63 -6.94 -16.40 13.03
N VAL A 64 -6.76 -15.93 11.79
CA VAL A 64 -5.42 -15.59 11.27
C VAL A 64 -4.92 -14.31 11.95
N ILE A 65 -5.76 -13.27 12.00
CA ILE A 65 -5.45 -11.98 12.63
C ILE A 65 -5.09 -12.18 14.11
N PHE A 66 -5.90 -12.94 14.84
CA PHE A 66 -5.70 -13.23 16.25
C PHE A 66 -4.92 -14.53 16.51
N ALA A 67 -4.10 -14.98 15.56
CA ALA A 67 -3.19 -16.09 15.77
C ALA A 67 -2.13 -15.74 16.83
N LYS A 68 -1.84 -16.69 17.71
CA LYS A 68 -0.77 -16.59 18.72
C LYS A 68 0.57 -16.94 18.09
N VAL A 69 1.22 -15.93 17.50
CA VAL A 69 2.52 -16.04 16.82
C VAL A 69 3.52 -15.06 17.43
N ARG A 70 4.81 -15.26 17.16
CA ARG A 70 5.86 -14.29 17.50
C ARG A 70 5.52 -12.89 16.94
N GLY A 71 5.86 -11.84 17.69
CA GLY A 71 5.54 -10.45 17.34
C GLY A 71 4.09 -10.02 17.65
N ALA A 72 3.17 -10.95 17.90
CA ALA A 72 1.78 -10.61 18.24
C ALA A 72 1.66 -9.92 19.63
N VAL A 73 2.68 -10.04 20.47
CA VAL A 73 2.84 -9.38 21.76
C VAL A 73 4.24 -8.77 21.81
N ALA A 74 4.34 -7.54 22.30
CA ALA A 74 5.61 -6.94 22.67
C ALA A 74 5.44 -6.05 23.91
N PHE A 75 6.46 -5.98 24.76
CA PHE A 75 6.44 -5.11 25.93
C PHE A 75 7.84 -4.62 26.29
N SER A 76 7.93 -3.47 26.95
CA SER A 76 9.23 -2.97 27.39
C SER A 76 9.56 -3.46 28.79
N ARG A 77 10.75 -4.05 28.97
CA ARG A 77 11.38 -4.35 30.25
C ARG A 77 12.75 -3.68 30.29
N ASN A 78 12.99 -2.83 31.29
CA ASN A 78 14.26 -2.09 31.45
C ASN A 78 14.70 -1.28 30.22
N GLY A 79 13.74 -0.72 29.48
CA GLY A 79 13.99 0.03 28.24
C GLY A 79 14.28 -0.85 27.02
N VAL A 80 14.28 -2.18 27.17
CA VAL A 80 14.40 -3.17 26.09
C VAL A 80 13.00 -3.62 25.71
N LEU A 81 12.69 -3.70 24.42
CA LEU A 81 11.45 -4.33 23.96
C LEU A 81 11.67 -5.85 23.94
N GLU A 82 10.80 -6.58 24.62
CA GLU A 82 10.73 -8.03 24.59
C GLU A 82 9.55 -8.47 23.73
N GLU A 83 9.78 -9.46 22.88
CA GLU A 83 8.76 -10.13 22.05
C GLU A 83 8.75 -11.62 22.40
N PRO A 84 8.00 -12.03 23.45
CA PRO A 84 7.97 -13.44 23.85
C PRO A 84 7.47 -14.30 22.69
N ASP A 85 8.11 -15.46 22.49
CA ASP A 85 7.71 -16.38 21.44
C ASP A 85 6.89 -17.53 22.05
N PRO A 86 5.60 -17.66 21.67
CA PRO A 86 4.70 -18.65 22.27
C PRO A 86 5.11 -20.11 21.99
N MET A 87 6.08 -20.34 21.10
CA MET A 87 6.68 -21.66 20.89
C MET A 87 7.54 -22.14 22.06
N TYR A 88 8.11 -21.22 22.87
CA TYR A 88 8.95 -21.57 23.99
C TYR A 88 8.16 -21.65 25.30
N PRO A 89 8.27 -22.76 26.08
CA PRO A 89 7.52 -22.93 27.32
C PRO A 89 7.70 -21.80 28.34
N GLN A 90 8.90 -21.25 28.45
CA GLN A 90 9.22 -20.15 29.38
C GLN A 90 8.50 -18.84 29.05
N ASP A 91 8.16 -18.63 27.78
CA ASP A 91 7.53 -17.40 27.29
C ASP A 91 5.99 -17.52 27.22
N LYS A 92 5.48 -18.75 27.22
CA LYS A 92 4.08 -19.03 26.92
C LYS A 92 3.10 -18.38 27.91
N GLU A 93 3.39 -18.44 29.21
CA GLU A 93 2.48 -17.91 30.23
C GLU A 93 2.37 -16.37 30.14
N ILE A 94 3.51 -15.69 30.04
CA ILE A 94 3.55 -14.24 29.89
C ILE A 94 2.93 -13.82 28.55
N PHE A 95 3.22 -14.54 27.47
CA PHE A 95 2.63 -14.32 26.17
C PHE A 95 1.10 -14.38 26.25
N ASP A 96 0.53 -15.46 26.80
CA ASP A 96 -0.92 -15.67 26.82
C ASP A 96 -1.65 -14.59 27.63
N LYS A 97 -1.09 -14.23 28.79
CA LYS A 97 -1.64 -13.16 29.63
C LYS A 97 -1.63 -11.81 28.90
N MET A 98 -0.53 -11.49 28.23
CA MET A 98 -0.38 -10.22 27.53
C MET A 98 -1.20 -10.17 26.25
N PHE A 99 -1.25 -11.25 25.48
CA PHE A 99 -2.04 -11.35 24.26
C PHE A 99 -3.51 -11.05 24.54
N LEU A 100 -4.10 -11.68 25.57
CA LEU A 100 -5.49 -11.40 25.97
C LEU A 100 -5.71 -9.92 26.35
N SER A 101 -4.75 -9.33 27.07
CA SER A 101 -4.80 -7.91 27.44
C SER A 101 -4.76 -6.99 26.21
N PHE A 102 -3.86 -7.26 25.26
CA PHE A 102 -3.73 -6.51 24.01
C PHE A 102 -5.01 -6.56 23.19
N ILE A 103 -5.61 -7.74 23.01
CA ILE A 103 -6.86 -7.86 22.26
C ILE A 103 -7.99 -7.13 22.98
N LYS A 104 -8.08 -7.26 24.31
CA LYS A 104 -9.14 -6.60 25.09
C LYS A 104 -9.03 -5.07 25.02
N MET A 105 -7.82 -4.52 25.16
CA MET A 105 -7.59 -3.07 25.21
C MET A 105 -7.57 -2.42 23.82
N ASN A 106 -6.86 -3.04 22.87
CA ASN A 106 -6.55 -2.43 21.59
C ASN A 106 -7.34 -3.04 20.42
N GLY A 107 -7.97 -4.20 20.61
CA GLY A 107 -8.67 -4.93 19.54
C GLY A 107 -7.72 -5.52 18.49
N MET A 108 -6.43 -5.65 18.78
CA MET A 108 -5.41 -6.10 17.81
C MET A 108 -4.19 -6.74 18.50
N PRO A 109 -3.49 -7.66 17.82
CA PRO A 109 -2.12 -8.01 18.18
C PRO A 109 -1.17 -6.82 17.98
N HIS A 110 -0.01 -6.85 18.63
CA HIS A 110 0.99 -5.77 18.56
C HIS A 110 1.46 -5.51 17.13
N ASP A 111 1.72 -6.57 16.37
CA ASP A 111 2.26 -6.50 15.02
C ASP A 111 1.23 -6.18 13.92
N MET A 112 -0.06 -5.95 14.20
CA MET A 112 -1.10 -5.79 13.17
C MET A 112 -0.77 -4.75 12.07
N PHE A 113 -0.08 -3.67 12.42
CA PHE A 113 0.32 -2.61 11.49
C PHE A 113 1.83 -2.62 11.17
N SER A 114 2.51 -3.73 11.46
CA SER A 114 3.92 -3.96 11.12
C SER A 114 4.04 -4.69 9.79
N LYS A 115 5.17 -4.49 9.08
CA LYS A 115 5.58 -5.30 7.92
C LYS A 115 5.70 -6.80 8.27
N HIS A 116 5.95 -7.13 9.53
CA HIS A 116 6.09 -8.50 10.01
C HIS A 116 4.76 -9.23 10.21
N PHE A 117 3.61 -8.54 10.17
CA PHE A 117 2.30 -9.15 10.42
C PHE A 117 2.02 -10.35 9.51
N ALA A 118 2.15 -10.14 8.20
CA ALA A 118 1.88 -11.15 7.20
C ALA A 118 2.98 -12.21 7.16
N ILE A 119 4.24 -11.79 7.35
CA ILE A 119 5.40 -12.67 7.42
C ILE A 119 5.21 -13.72 8.52
N ASN A 120 4.86 -13.29 9.73
CA ASN A 120 4.65 -14.17 10.89
C ASN A 120 3.41 -15.08 10.76
N ARG A 121 2.56 -14.86 9.75
CA ARG A 121 1.29 -15.58 9.53
C ARG A 121 1.19 -16.17 8.13
N ILE A 122 2.29 -16.24 7.38
CA ILE A 122 2.21 -16.54 5.95
C ILE A 122 1.52 -17.88 5.67
N GLU A 123 1.92 -18.94 6.35
CA GLU A 123 1.31 -20.26 6.15
C GLU A 123 -0.17 -20.28 6.55
N LEU A 124 -0.57 -19.48 7.57
CA LEU A 124 -1.97 -19.33 7.96
C LEU A 124 -2.78 -18.54 6.91
N ILE A 125 -2.18 -17.51 6.31
CA ILE A 125 -2.79 -16.72 5.24
C ILE A 125 -2.97 -17.60 4.00
N LYS A 126 -1.96 -18.37 3.58
CA LYS A 126 -2.03 -19.32 2.46
C LYS A 126 -3.10 -20.37 2.71
N ALA A 127 -3.12 -20.99 3.89
CA ALA A 127 -4.13 -21.97 4.27
C ALA A 127 -5.55 -21.38 4.23
N ARG A 128 -5.76 -20.18 4.80
CA ARG A 128 -7.06 -19.49 4.76
C ARG A 128 -7.47 -19.12 3.34
N TYR A 129 -6.55 -18.61 2.52
CA TYR A 129 -6.82 -18.30 1.12
C TYR A 129 -7.29 -19.56 0.37
N LYS A 130 -6.56 -20.68 0.49
CA LYS A 130 -6.92 -21.97 -0.09
C LYS A 130 -8.24 -22.53 0.45
N GLN A 131 -8.57 -22.27 1.72
CA GLN A 131 -9.88 -22.63 2.25
C GLN A 131 -10.99 -21.80 1.57
N LEU A 132 -10.84 -20.47 1.51
CA LEU A 132 -11.85 -19.57 0.97
C LEU A 132 -12.11 -19.76 -0.52
N THR A 133 -11.11 -20.20 -1.30
CA THR A 133 -11.32 -20.57 -2.71
C THR A 133 -12.28 -21.76 -2.86
N ASN A 134 -12.18 -22.73 -1.96
CA ASN A 134 -12.90 -24.01 -2.01
C ASN A 134 -14.26 -24.02 -1.28
N ILE A 135 -14.64 -22.94 -0.60
CA ILE A 135 -15.93 -22.85 0.10
C ILE A 135 -16.80 -21.71 -0.43
N LYS A 136 -18.05 -21.67 0.02
CA LYS A 136 -18.97 -20.56 -0.25
C LYS A 136 -18.74 -19.44 0.76
N ILE A 137 -18.18 -18.32 0.29
CA ILE A 137 -17.74 -17.21 1.16
C ILE A 137 -18.92 -16.61 1.95
N SER A 138 -20.11 -16.52 1.37
CA SER A 138 -21.28 -15.97 2.06
C SER A 138 -21.71 -16.78 3.29
N GLU A 139 -21.55 -18.10 3.28
CA GLU A 139 -21.84 -18.96 4.43
C GLU A 139 -20.78 -18.77 5.52
N ARG A 140 -19.50 -18.78 5.13
CA ARG A 140 -18.39 -18.49 6.05
C ARG A 140 -18.51 -17.12 6.71
N LEU A 141 -18.91 -16.11 5.94
CA LEU A 141 -19.11 -14.75 6.44
C LEU A 141 -20.26 -14.68 7.42
N LYS A 142 -21.38 -15.38 7.17
CA LYS A 142 -22.50 -15.50 8.09
C LYS A 142 -22.08 -16.13 9.42
N GLU A 143 -21.36 -17.26 9.38
CA GLU A 143 -20.85 -17.92 10.58
C GLU A 143 -19.91 -17.01 11.38
N ALA A 144 -18.97 -16.35 10.68
CA ALA A 144 -18.03 -15.43 11.30
C ALA A 144 -18.74 -14.24 11.93
N TYR A 145 -19.72 -13.65 11.24
CA TYR A 145 -20.52 -12.53 11.75
C TYR A 145 -21.26 -12.94 13.02
N GLN A 146 -21.94 -14.08 13.01
CA GLN A 146 -22.64 -14.61 14.20
C GLN A 146 -21.69 -14.89 15.36
N LYS A 147 -20.49 -15.41 15.09
CA LYS A 147 -19.51 -15.79 16.12
C LYS A 147 -18.76 -14.60 16.72
N TYR A 148 -18.52 -13.55 15.94
CA TYR A 148 -17.59 -12.48 16.30
C TYR A 148 -18.24 -11.11 16.50
N LYS A 149 -19.51 -10.92 16.12
CA LYS A 149 -20.23 -9.65 16.31
C LYS A 149 -20.11 -9.17 17.77
N GLY A 150 -19.77 -7.88 17.92
CA GLY A 150 -19.61 -7.23 19.22
C GLY A 150 -18.24 -7.44 19.88
N LYS A 151 -17.35 -8.27 19.32
CA LYS A 151 -15.99 -8.42 19.86
C LYS A 151 -15.10 -7.24 19.45
N ASN A 152 -14.14 -6.90 20.32
CA ASN A 152 -13.20 -5.82 20.04
C ASN A 152 -12.27 -6.20 18.87
N CYS A 153 -12.28 -5.41 17.80
CA CYS A 153 -11.41 -5.57 16.65
C CYS A 153 -11.05 -4.20 16.11
N ARG A 154 -9.75 -3.88 16.03
CA ARG A 154 -9.25 -2.56 15.64
C ARG A 154 -9.65 -2.14 14.22
N LEU A 155 -9.93 -3.13 13.36
CA LEU A 155 -10.34 -2.91 11.97
C LEU A 155 -11.84 -2.72 11.80
N ILE A 156 -12.66 -2.96 12.83
CA ILE A 156 -14.11 -2.77 12.81
C ILE A 156 -14.46 -1.61 13.74
N ASN A 157 -14.70 -0.44 13.16
CA ASN A 157 -15.01 0.78 13.91
C ASN A 157 -16.41 0.75 14.55
N ASP A 158 -17.41 0.22 13.82
CA ASP A 158 -18.79 0.11 14.29
C ASP A 158 -19.45 -1.17 13.75
N TRP A 159 -19.82 -2.07 14.66
CA TRP A 159 -20.51 -3.32 14.34
C TRP A 159 -21.94 -3.14 13.82
N ASN A 160 -22.53 -1.99 14.03
CA ASN A 160 -23.89 -1.67 13.59
C ASN A 160 -23.92 -0.95 12.24
N LYS A 161 -22.75 -0.61 11.69
CA LYS A 161 -22.64 0.05 10.38
C LYS A 161 -23.20 -0.80 9.24
N TYR A 162 -23.00 -2.12 9.30
CA TYR A 162 -23.49 -3.07 8.29
C TYR A 162 -24.27 -4.22 8.93
N SER A 163 -25.48 -4.45 8.41
CA SER A 163 -26.20 -5.70 8.59
C SER A 163 -25.50 -6.85 7.84
N LEU A 164 -25.80 -8.09 8.22
CA LEU A 164 -25.28 -9.26 7.51
C LEU A 164 -25.73 -9.29 6.04
N SER A 165 -26.94 -8.84 5.75
CA SER A 165 -27.46 -8.75 4.36
C SER A 165 -26.65 -7.77 3.52
N GLU A 166 -26.31 -6.60 4.08
CA GLU A 166 -25.49 -5.59 3.38
C GLU A 166 -24.05 -6.08 3.14
N LEU A 167 -23.47 -6.84 4.08
CA LEU A 167 -22.16 -7.46 3.88
C LEU A 167 -22.19 -8.55 2.80
N ILE A 168 -23.29 -9.31 2.69
CA ILE A 168 -23.38 -10.42 1.75
C ILE A 168 -23.77 -9.95 0.34
N ALA A 169 -24.56 -8.89 0.19
CA ALA A 169 -25.12 -8.50 -1.10
C ALA A 169 -24.05 -8.26 -2.19
N PRO A 170 -23.01 -7.44 -1.98
CA PRO A 170 -21.96 -7.27 -3.00
C PRO A 170 -21.12 -8.53 -3.22
N ILE A 171 -20.89 -9.34 -2.17
CA ILE A 171 -20.11 -10.59 -2.25
C ILE A 171 -20.79 -11.65 -3.12
N LYS A 172 -22.13 -11.63 -3.22
CA LYS A 172 -22.86 -12.53 -4.12
C LYS A 172 -22.65 -12.20 -5.59
N VAL A 173 -22.40 -10.94 -5.90
CA VAL A 173 -22.24 -10.45 -7.28
C VAL A 173 -20.76 -10.45 -7.69
N LEU A 174 -19.86 -10.12 -6.77
CA LEU A 174 -18.43 -10.03 -7.03
C LEU A 174 -17.81 -11.41 -7.29
N ASP A 175 -16.97 -11.51 -8.33
CA ASP A 175 -16.19 -12.73 -8.59
C ASP A 175 -15.33 -13.07 -7.35
N LYS A 176 -15.42 -14.32 -6.93
CA LYS A 176 -14.71 -14.84 -5.74
C LYS A 176 -13.20 -14.55 -5.81
N ARG A 177 -12.58 -14.69 -6.97
CA ARG A 177 -11.14 -14.46 -7.19
C ARG A 177 -10.80 -12.99 -6.93
N ILE A 178 -11.64 -12.06 -7.39
CA ILE A 178 -11.46 -10.62 -7.20
C ILE A 178 -11.56 -10.28 -5.71
N LEU A 179 -12.58 -10.78 -5.01
CA LEU A 179 -12.72 -10.61 -3.57
C LEU A 179 -11.46 -11.10 -2.83
N LEU A 180 -11.00 -12.31 -3.13
CA LEU A 180 -9.83 -12.88 -2.45
C LEU A 180 -8.54 -12.11 -2.75
N ARG A 181 -8.36 -11.59 -3.97
CA ARG A 181 -7.24 -10.70 -4.31
C ARG A 181 -7.27 -9.39 -3.53
N ILE A 182 -8.45 -8.79 -3.35
CA ILE A 182 -8.62 -7.59 -2.52
C ILE A 182 -8.24 -7.88 -1.06
N LEU A 183 -8.79 -8.95 -0.48
CA LEU A 183 -8.51 -9.32 0.92
C LEU A 183 -7.04 -9.68 1.14
N LEU A 184 -6.42 -10.30 0.14
CA LEU A 184 -5.00 -10.62 0.19
C LEU A 184 -4.14 -9.35 0.16
N ARG A 185 -4.43 -8.39 -0.73
CA ARG A 185 -3.74 -7.09 -0.70
C ARG A 185 -3.84 -6.42 0.67
N LEU A 186 -5.03 -6.43 1.27
CA LEU A 186 -5.25 -5.84 2.59
C LEU A 186 -4.40 -6.52 3.67
N ILE A 187 -4.42 -7.85 3.75
CA ILE A 187 -3.78 -8.59 4.85
C ILE A 187 -2.25 -8.61 4.75
N ILE A 188 -1.69 -8.51 3.53
CA ILE A 188 -0.24 -8.49 3.31
C ILE A 188 0.41 -7.26 3.95
N ASN A 189 -0.26 -6.09 3.89
CA ASN A 189 0.22 -4.87 4.54
C ASN A 189 -0.97 -4.01 4.98
N ILE A 190 -1.52 -4.34 6.15
CA ILE A 190 -2.71 -3.66 6.69
C ILE A 190 -2.45 -2.17 6.90
N SER A 191 -1.24 -1.75 7.28
CA SER A 191 -0.92 -0.33 7.49
C SER A 191 -1.12 0.50 6.24
N GLU A 192 -0.53 0.07 5.12
CA GLU A 192 -0.52 0.81 3.86
C GLU A 192 -1.80 0.56 3.04
N ASN A 193 -2.37 -0.66 3.09
CA ASN A 193 -3.39 -1.08 2.13
C ASN A 193 -4.84 -0.93 2.60
N ARG A 194 -5.10 -0.71 3.90
CA ARG A 194 -6.47 -0.66 4.48
C ARG A 194 -7.30 0.57 4.12
N SER A 195 -6.75 1.48 3.33
CA SER A 195 -7.38 2.76 3.00
C SER A 195 -7.34 3.04 1.50
N GLY A 196 -8.27 3.89 1.05
CA GLY A 196 -8.40 4.32 -0.34
C GLY A 196 -9.35 3.49 -1.18
N PHE A 197 -10.12 2.58 -0.59
CA PHE A 197 -11.14 1.85 -1.35
C PHE A 197 -12.29 2.79 -1.76
N PRO A 198 -12.86 2.59 -2.96
CA PRO A 198 -13.97 3.41 -3.45
C PRO A 198 -15.14 3.50 -2.48
N ASP A 199 -15.76 4.67 -2.44
CA ASP A 199 -16.85 5.01 -1.50
C ASP A 199 -18.02 4.04 -1.61
N LEU A 200 -18.42 3.67 -2.83
CA LEU A 200 -19.61 2.87 -3.08
C LEU A 200 -19.31 1.58 -3.82
N LEU A 201 -20.17 0.59 -3.57
CA LEU A 201 -20.36 -0.57 -4.44
C LEU A 201 -21.78 -0.51 -4.98
N VAL A 202 -21.90 -0.43 -6.30
CA VAL A 202 -23.20 -0.48 -6.99
C VAL A 202 -23.27 -1.70 -7.87
N PHE A 203 -24.41 -2.37 -7.94
CA PHE A 203 -24.55 -3.62 -8.66
C PHE A 203 -25.93 -3.79 -9.30
N LYS A 204 -25.95 -4.46 -10.45
CA LYS A 204 -27.13 -4.73 -11.27
C LYS A 204 -26.87 -5.93 -12.17
N ASN A 205 -27.82 -6.86 -12.32
CA ASN A 205 -27.74 -7.97 -13.29
C ASN A 205 -26.39 -8.74 -13.29
N ASN A 206 -25.89 -9.10 -12.10
CA ASN A 206 -24.57 -9.73 -11.89
C ASN A 206 -23.33 -8.88 -12.29
N GLU A 207 -23.51 -7.61 -12.62
CA GLU A 207 -22.43 -6.63 -12.75
C GLU A 207 -22.28 -5.87 -11.43
N ILE A 208 -21.03 -5.65 -11.01
CA ILE A 208 -20.67 -4.78 -9.89
C ILE A 208 -19.71 -3.70 -10.37
N ARG A 209 -19.90 -2.47 -9.88
CA ARG A 209 -19.03 -1.33 -10.15
C ARG A 209 -18.61 -0.72 -8.83
N PHE A 210 -17.35 -0.34 -8.77
CA PHE A 210 -16.78 0.40 -7.65
C PHE A 210 -16.86 1.88 -7.99
N VAL A 211 -17.38 2.71 -7.09
CA VAL A 211 -17.58 4.14 -7.38
C VAL A 211 -16.84 4.98 -6.35
N GLU A 212 -15.89 5.77 -6.83
CA GLU A 212 -15.20 6.80 -6.05
C GLU A 212 -15.88 8.15 -6.32
N VAL A 213 -16.38 8.81 -5.28
CA VAL A 213 -17.13 10.06 -5.40
C VAL A 213 -16.21 11.24 -5.10
N LYS A 214 -16.27 12.27 -5.95
CA LYS A 214 -15.56 13.53 -5.74
C LYS A 214 -16.52 14.70 -5.91
N SER A 215 -16.60 15.53 -4.87
CA SER A 215 -17.21 16.85 -4.97
C SER A 215 -16.26 17.82 -5.68
N GLU A 216 -16.79 18.95 -6.11
CA GLU A 216 -16.10 19.95 -6.96
C GLU A 216 -14.69 20.33 -6.51
N ASN A 217 -14.35 20.24 -5.22
CA ASN A 217 -13.07 20.62 -4.64
C ASN A 217 -12.18 19.45 -4.21
N ASP A 218 -12.66 18.23 -4.34
CA ASP A 218 -11.92 17.05 -3.92
C ASP A 218 -10.84 16.66 -4.93
N THR A 219 -9.80 16.04 -4.41
CA THR A 219 -8.75 15.41 -5.21
C THR A 219 -8.64 13.94 -4.82
N LEU A 220 -8.10 13.13 -5.72
CA LEU A 220 -7.75 11.74 -5.40
C LEU A 220 -6.47 11.71 -4.56
N SER A 221 -6.53 10.97 -3.45
CA SER A 221 -5.34 10.59 -2.69
C SER A 221 -4.56 9.49 -3.40
N GLN A 222 -3.28 9.33 -3.08
CA GLN A 222 -2.48 8.25 -3.67
C GLN A 222 -3.03 6.85 -3.32
N ASN A 223 -3.53 6.65 -2.10
CA ASN A 223 -4.12 5.37 -1.71
C ASN A 223 -5.38 5.05 -2.53
N GLN A 224 -6.18 6.06 -2.89
CA GLN A 224 -7.30 5.91 -3.82
C GLN A 224 -6.81 5.54 -5.22
N ILE A 225 -5.77 6.20 -5.73
CA ILE A 225 -5.16 5.86 -7.02
C ILE A 225 -4.68 4.42 -7.02
N ASN A 226 -3.97 3.98 -5.98
CA ASN A 226 -3.46 2.62 -5.87
C ASN A 226 -4.58 1.57 -5.83
N CYS A 227 -5.66 1.84 -5.09
CA CYS A 227 -6.82 0.93 -5.03
C CYS A 227 -7.60 0.90 -6.35
N ILE A 228 -7.86 2.05 -6.97
CA ILE A 228 -8.54 2.13 -8.27
C ILE A 228 -7.72 1.43 -9.35
N THR A 229 -6.41 1.61 -9.33
CA THR A 229 -5.49 0.95 -10.26
C THR A 229 -5.52 -0.56 -10.06
N LEU A 230 -5.38 -1.07 -8.83
CA LEU A 230 -5.54 -2.50 -8.55
C LEU A 230 -6.86 -3.04 -9.11
N LEU A 231 -7.98 -2.37 -8.78
CA LEU A 231 -9.30 -2.83 -9.17
C LEU A 231 -9.45 -2.86 -10.69
N ASN A 232 -9.05 -1.77 -11.36
CA ASN A 232 -9.28 -1.66 -12.79
C ASN A 232 -8.23 -2.38 -13.64
N LEU A 233 -6.94 -2.19 -13.32
CA LEU A 233 -5.83 -2.71 -14.08
C LEU A 233 -5.59 -4.18 -13.73
N ASP A 234 -5.35 -4.50 -12.46
CA ASP A 234 -4.92 -5.87 -12.09
C ASP A 234 -6.07 -6.88 -12.03
N LEU A 235 -7.28 -6.41 -11.70
CA LEU A 235 -8.45 -7.25 -11.46
C LEU A 235 -9.54 -7.11 -12.53
N ASP A 236 -9.28 -6.34 -13.59
CA ASP A 236 -10.18 -6.10 -14.72
C ASP A 236 -11.59 -5.59 -14.31
N GLN A 237 -11.70 -4.97 -13.13
CA GLN A 237 -12.98 -4.54 -12.59
C GLN A 237 -13.44 -3.19 -13.17
N SER A 238 -14.76 -3.00 -13.21
CA SER A 238 -15.37 -1.70 -13.52
C SER A 238 -15.27 -0.75 -12.33
N VAL A 239 -14.69 0.42 -12.60
CA VAL A 239 -14.54 1.49 -11.62
C VAL A 239 -15.06 2.78 -12.24
N ASP A 240 -15.91 3.49 -11.52
CA ASP A 240 -16.40 4.81 -11.89
C ASP A 240 -15.80 5.85 -10.95
N ILE A 241 -15.33 6.95 -11.51
CA ILE A 241 -15.02 8.16 -10.74
C ILE A 241 -16.19 9.11 -10.97
N PHE A 242 -17.03 9.28 -9.95
CA PHE A 242 -18.24 10.09 -9.99
C PHE A 242 -17.91 11.52 -9.59
N LEU A 243 -17.92 12.42 -10.56
CA LEU A 243 -17.42 13.79 -10.46
C LEU A 243 -18.59 14.75 -10.46
N ILE A 244 -18.79 15.43 -9.34
CA ILE A 244 -19.86 16.42 -9.15
C ILE A 244 -19.28 17.81 -9.40
N ASN A 245 -19.86 18.54 -10.36
CA ASN A 245 -19.56 19.95 -10.65
C ASN A 245 -18.06 20.26 -10.81
N HIS A 246 -17.30 19.35 -11.44
CA HIS A 246 -15.86 19.52 -11.61
C HIS A 246 -15.52 20.46 -12.77
N THR A 247 -14.65 21.44 -12.51
CA THR A 247 -14.15 22.32 -13.57
C THR A 247 -13.20 21.59 -14.53
N PRO A 248 -13.06 22.03 -15.79
CA PRO A 248 -12.15 21.41 -16.77
C PRO A 248 -10.71 21.24 -16.27
N SER A 249 -10.20 22.19 -15.48
CA SER A 249 -8.85 22.11 -14.90
C SER A 249 -8.71 20.98 -13.87
N LYS A 250 -9.76 20.69 -13.09
CA LYS A 250 -9.73 19.60 -12.10
C LYS A 250 -9.91 18.24 -12.77
N LEU A 251 -10.77 18.17 -13.79
CA LEU A 251 -10.92 16.98 -14.63
C LEU A 251 -9.58 16.55 -15.23
N SER A 252 -8.84 17.48 -15.82
CA SER A 252 -7.53 17.20 -16.40
C SER A 252 -6.52 16.63 -15.38
N LYS A 253 -6.57 17.04 -14.11
CA LYS A 253 -5.70 16.47 -13.05
C LYS A 253 -6.07 15.02 -12.71
N ILE A 254 -7.36 14.70 -12.70
CA ILE A 254 -7.86 13.34 -12.48
C ILE A 254 -7.49 12.46 -13.67
N GLU A 255 -7.68 12.96 -14.89
CA GLU A 255 -7.28 12.28 -16.12
C GLU A 255 -5.78 12.00 -16.14
N GLU A 256 -4.94 12.96 -15.75
CA GLU A 256 -3.50 12.77 -15.69
C GLU A 256 -3.11 11.68 -14.67
N SER A 257 -3.84 11.57 -13.55
CA SER A 257 -3.59 10.56 -12.51
C SER A 257 -3.84 9.12 -12.99
N PHE A 258 -4.70 8.96 -14.01
CA PHE A 258 -5.04 7.67 -14.59
C PHE A 258 -4.76 7.63 -16.10
N LYS A 259 -3.84 8.46 -16.58
CA LYS A 259 -3.64 8.71 -18.01
C LYS A 259 -3.43 7.42 -18.80
N ILE A 260 -2.58 6.53 -18.29
CA ILE A 260 -2.28 5.25 -18.94
C ILE A 260 -3.46 4.27 -18.90
N LEU A 261 -4.38 4.42 -17.95
CA LEU A 261 -5.60 3.60 -17.84
C LEU A 261 -6.73 4.14 -18.71
N LEU A 262 -6.80 5.46 -18.88
CA LEU A 262 -7.84 6.16 -19.62
C LEU A 262 -7.51 6.31 -21.11
N LEU A 263 -6.23 6.44 -21.47
CA LEU A 263 -5.78 6.71 -22.83
C LEU A 263 -5.00 5.52 -23.40
N PRO A 264 -5.34 5.04 -24.61
CA PRO A 264 -4.60 3.96 -25.23
C PRO A 264 -3.22 4.40 -25.68
N ILE A 265 -2.30 3.45 -25.75
CA ILE A 265 -0.95 3.63 -26.29
C ILE A 265 -1.06 3.64 -27.81
N LYS A 266 -0.80 4.81 -28.41
CA LYS A 266 -0.71 4.97 -29.86
C LYS A 266 0.69 4.61 -30.30
N ILE A 267 0.79 3.68 -31.24
CA ILE A 267 2.07 3.17 -31.74
C ILE A 267 2.18 3.56 -33.20
N GLU A 268 3.27 4.24 -33.55
CA GLU A 268 3.65 4.51 -34.93
C GLU A 268 4.78 3.56 -35.32
N ILE A 269 4.55 2.72 -36.33
CA ILE A 269 5.56 1.80 -36.82
C ILE A 269 6.58 2.54 -37.68
N GLY A 270 7.83 2.52 -37.24
CA GLY A 270 8.97 3.07 -37.97
C GLY A 270 9.47 2.19 -39.11
N ASP A 271 10.47 2.72 -39.81
CA ASP A 271 11.19 2.02 -40.87
C ASP A 271 12.06 0.89 -40.29
N THR A 272 12.04 -0.27 -40.94
CA THR A 272 12.74 -1.48 -40.51
C THR A 272 12.96 -2.44 -41.68
N SER A 273 14.06 -3.19 -41.65
CA SER A 273 14.33 -4.30 -42.57
C SER A 273 13.77 -5.64 -42.08
N SER A 274 13.10 -5.65 -40.92
CA SER A 274 12.56 -6.88 -40.32
C SER A 274 11.40 -7.45 -41.13
N GLY A 275 11.42 -8.77 -41.39
CA GLY A 275 10.31 -9.49 -42.00
C GLY A 275 9.01 -9.43 -41.19
N LYS A 276 9.09 -9.17 -39.88
CA LYS A 276 7.93 -8.99 -38.99
C LYS A 276 7.17 -7.68 -39.23
N ARG A 277 7.68 -6.78 -40.07
CA ARG A 277 7.03 -5.48 -40.33
C ARG A 277 5.62 -5.68 -40.89
N ASN A 278 5.46 -6.52 -41.91
CA ASN A 278 4.18 -6.73 -42.58
C ASN A 278 3.15 -7.42 -41.66
N GLU A 279 3.61 -8.33 -40.80
CA GLU A 279 2.80 -8.96 -39.76
C GLU A 279 2.23 -7.91 -38.80
N MET A 280 3.09 -7.02 -38.27
CA MET A 280 2.64 -5.94 -37.39
C MET A 280 1.69 -4.95 -38.10
N ILE A 281 1.92 -4.63 -39.38
CA ILE A 281 0.98 -3.80 -40.16
C ILE A 281 -0.38 -4.48 -40.27
N SER A 282 -0.42 -5.80 -40.54
CA SER A 282 -1.67 -6.55 -40.63
C SER A 282 -2.45 -6.48 -39.33
N LEU A 283 -1.77 -6.63 -38.19
CA LEU A 283 -2.37 -6.47 -36.88
C LEU A 283 -2.93 -5.06 -36.68
N PHE A 284 -2.18 -4.03 -37.07
CA PHE A 284 -2.59 -2.63 -36.92
C PHE A 284 -3.80 -2.29 -37.79
N ARG A 285 -3.89 -2.85 -39.01
CA ARG A 285 -5.02 -2.63 -39.93
C ARG A 285 -6.36 -3.15 -39.39
N SER A 286 -6.34 -4.10 -38.46
CA SER A 286 -7.56 -4.58 -37.81
C SER A 286 -8.16 -3.57 -36.81
N ARG A 287 -7.37 -2.55 -36.43
CA ARG A 287 -7.78 -1.56 -35.43
C ARG A 287 -8.70 -0.50 -36.06
N PRO A 288 -9.80 -0.12 -35.39
CA PRO A 288 -10.74 0.89 -35.92
C PRO A 288 -10.12 2.26 -36.20
N ASP A 289 -9.07 2.61 -35.46
CA ASP A 289 -8.37 3.90 -35.54
C ASP A 289 -7.10 3.85 -36.41
N TYR A 290 -6.91 2.78 -37.19
CA TYR A 290 -5.77 2.62 -38.08
C TYR A 290 -5.62 3.82 -39.02
N SER A 291 -4.39 4.31 -39.14
CA SER A 291 -4.02 5.32 -40.12
C SER A 291 -2.61 5.08 -40.66
N GLU A 292 -2.34 5.57 -41.86
CA GLU A 292 -1.04 5.45 -42.49
C GLU A 292 -0.71 6.73 -43.25
N ILE A 293 0.24 7.50 -42.74
CA ILE A 293 0.70 8.76 -43.33
C ILE A 293 2.18 8.61 -43.64
N LYS A 294 2.60 8.86 -44.89
CA LYS A 294 4.02 8.77 -45.31
C LYS A 294 4.69 7.45 -44.90
N ASN A 295 4.00 6.31 -45.12
CA ASN A 295 4.50 4.97 -44.75
C ASN A 295 4.76 4.79 -43.24
N ARG A 296 3.95 5.46 -42.40
CA ARG A 296 3.93 5.31 -40.94
C ARG A 296 2.60 4.71 -40.48
N PRO A 297 2.44 3.37 -40.54
CA PRO A 297 1.28 2.67 -40.03
C PRO A 297 1.14 2.92 -38.53
N THR A 298 -0.06 3.31 -38.11
CA THR A 298 -0.31 3.81 -36.76
C THR A 298 -1.65 3.29 -36.26
N ALA A 299 -1.67 2.81 -35.01
CA ALA A 299 -2.90 2.38 -34.34
C ALA A 299 -2.76 2.48 -32.81
N SER A 300 -3.89 2.51 -32.11
CA SER A 300 -3.95 2.59 -30.64
C SER A 300 -4.39 1.29 -29.98
N PHE A 301 -3.71 0.99 -28.87
CA PHE A 301 -3.90 -0.21 -28.07
C PHE A 301 -4.10 0.17 -26.60
N PRO A 302 -5.20 -0.26 -25.95
CA PRO A 302 -5.32 -0.12 -24.49
C PRO A 302 -4.26 -0.97 -23.79
N ILE A 303 -3.86 -0.59 -22.57
CA ILE A 303 -2.85 -1.34 -21.81
C ILE A 303 -3.27 -2.80 -21.55
N GLN A 304 -4.57 -3.07 -21.52
CA GLN A 304 -5.13 -4.41 -21.33
C GLN A 304 -5.13 -5.28 -22.60
N HIS A 305 -4.72 -4.74 -23.76
CA HIS A 305 -4.75 -5.49 -25.02
C HIS A 305 -3.79 -6.69 -24.96
N GLU A 306 -4.31 -7.88 -25.30
CA GLU A 306 -3.59 -9.15 -25.11
C GLU A 306 -2.26 -9.21 -25.86
N GLU A 307 -2.21 -8.69 -27.09
CA GLU A 307 -1.00 -8.69 -27.92
C GLU A 307 -0.04 -7.53 -27.63
N LEU A 308 -0.39 -6.59 -26.74
CA LEU A 308 0.39 -5.36 -26.56
C LEU A 308 1.83 -5.65 -26.15
N GLU A 309 2.06 -6.61 -25.26
CA GLU A 309 3.40 -6.97 -24.82
C GLU A 309 4.29 -7.43 -25.99
N GLU A 310 3.76 -8.27 -26.88
CA GLU A 310 4.48 -8.75 -28.06
C GLU A 310 4.71 -7.62 -29.08
N ILE A 311 3.71 -6.75 -29.28
CA ILE A 311 3.84 -5.57 -30.13
C ILE A 311 4.98 -4.69 -29.63
N ILE A 312 5.01 -4.36 -28.35
CA ILE A 312 6.05 -3.48 -27.77
C ILE A 312 7.42 -4.17 -27.79
N LYS A 313 7.50 -5.47 -27.50
CA LYS A 313 8.74 -6.26 -27.61
C LYS A 313 9.30 -6.27 -29.04
N THR A 314 8.44 -6.23 -30.04
CA THR A 314 8.82 -6.27 -31.47
C THR A 314 9.10 -4.87 -32.01
N VAL A 315 8.10 -3.99 -31.99
CA VAL A 315 8.14 -2.64 -32.56
C VAL A 315 9.09 -1.72 -31.79
N GLY A 316 9.24 -1.93 -30.48
CA GLY A 316 10.17 -1.17 -29.62
C GLY A 316 11.65 -1.39 -29.93
N ARG A 317 11.99 -2.39 -30.75
CA ARG A 317 13.37 -2.60 -31.25
C ARG A 317 13.67 -1.77 -32.50
N TRP A 318 12.65 -1.23 -33.15
CA TRP A 318 12.82 -0.46 -34.38
C TRP A 318 13.05 1.00 -34.02
N LYS A 319 14.27 1.48 -34.27
CA LYS A 319 14.78 2.78 -33.80
C LYS A 319 13.93 3.99 -34.17
N THR A 320 13.15 3.90 -35.25
CA THR A 320 12.33 5.01 -35.74
C THR A 320 10.85 4.87 -35.41
N SER A 321 10.46 3.84 -34.67
CA SER A 321 9.10 3.70 -34.14
C SER A 321 8.88 4.67 -32.99
N LYS A 322 7.63 5.09 -32.81
CA LYS A 322 7.25 6.06 -31.78
C LYS A 322 6.05 5.57 -30.98
N PHE A 323 5.99 5.95 -29.72
CA PHE A 323 4.95 5.56 -28.78
C PHE A 323 4.37 6.80 -28.14
N PHE A 324 3.05 6.92 -28.11
CA PHE A 324 2.38 8.09 -27.57
C PHE A 324 1.28 7.71 -26.59
N VAL A 325 1.15 8.49 -25.51
CA VAL A 325 0.04 8.40 -24.56
C VAL A 325 -0.50 9.82 -24.34
N GLY A 326 -1.76 10.06 -24.70
CA GLY A 326 -2.36 11.40 -24.64
C GLY A 326 -1.61 12.45 -25.46
N GLY A 327 -1.08 12.07 -26.63
CA GLY A 327 -0.35 12.96 -27.53
C GLY A 327 1.10 13.26 -27.14
N ILE A 328 1.57 12.76 -25.99
CA ILE A 328 2.96 12.90 -25.55
C ILE A 328 3.77 11.67 -25.99
N GLU A 329 4.96 11.88 -26.56
CA GLU A 329 5.87 10.82 -26.99
C GLU A 329 6.63 10.23 -25.79
N TYR A 330 6.75 8.91 -25.73
CA TYR A 330 7.47 8.15 -24.70
C TYR A 330 8.45 7.16 -25.33
N THR A 331 9.49 6.79 -24.58
CA THR A 331 10.45 5.77 -25.03
C THR A 331 9.83 4.38 -24.98
N SER A 332 10.37 3.46 -25.78
CA SER A 332 9.90 2.06 -25.74
C SER A 332 10.11 1.42 -24.37
N ASP A 333 11.13 1.85 -23.61
CA ASP A 333 11.46 1.28 -22.30
C ASP A 333 10.48 1.77 -21.22
N GLN A 334 10.09 3.05 -21.25
CA GLN A 334 9.02 3.57 -20.39
C GLN A 334 7.70 2.80 -20.59
N ILE A 335 7.37 2.47 -21.84
CA ILE A 335 6.18 1.67 -22.15
C ILE A 335 6.33 0.22 -21.69
N LYS A 336 7.51 -0.40 -21.88
CA LYS A 336 7.79 -1.77 -21.40
C LYS A 336 7.67 -1.87 -19.88
N ASN A 337 8.19 -0.90 -19.13
CA ASN A 337 8.18 -0.91 -17.67
C ASN A 337 6.75 -0.98 -17.11
N VAL A 338 5.83 -0.15 -17.62
CA VAL A 338 4.44 -0.17 -17.16
C VAL A 338 3.69 -1.45 -17.58
N ILE A 339 3.99 -1.99 -18.76
CA ILE A 339 3.43 -3.27 -19.23
C ILE A 339 3.94 -4.43 -18.38
N TYR A 340 5.23 -4.47 -18.07
CA TYR A 340 5.82 -5.50 -17.22
C TYR A 340 5.19 -5.50 -15.81
N GLU A 341 5.04 -4.31 -15.19
CA GLU A 341 4.36 -4.17 -13.90
C GLU A 341 2.90 -4.68 -13.98
N TYR A 342 2.18 -4.33 -15.04
CA TYR A 342 0.82 -4.81 -15.28
C TYR A 342 0.75 -6.34 -15.35
N HIS A 343 1.59 -6.99 -16.18
CA HIS A 343 1.58 -8.46 -16.31
C HIS A 343 2.02 -9.16 -15.03
N SER A 344 3.00 -8.60 -14.31
CA SER A 344 3.46 -9.12 -13.02
C SER A 344 2.30 -9.14 -12.00
N ASN A 345 1.57 -8.04 -11.90
CA ASN A 345 0.44 -7.92 -10.97
C ASN A 345 -0.78 -8.74 -11.42
N LYS A 346 -1.07 -8.81 -12.72
CA LYS A 346 -2.16 -9.64 -13.27
C LYS A 346 -1.94 -11.12 -12.99
N ASN A 347 -0.72 -11.60 -13.19
CA ASN A 347 -0.32 -12.99 -12.97
C ASN A 347 0.10 -13.31 -11.53
N PHE A 348 -0.26 -12.46 -10.56
CA PHE A 348 0.06 -12.68 -9.16
C PHE A 348 -0.33 -14.10 -8.70
N ASN A 349 0.64 -14.78 -8.09
CA ASN A 349 0.48 -16.11 -7.52
C ASN A 349 0.97 -16.10 -6.08
N LEU A 350 0.05 -16.37 -5.14
CA LEU A 350 0.36 -16.38 -3.71
C LEU A 350 1.40 -17.44 -3.32
N GLU A 351 1.47 -18.58 -4.02
CA GLU A 351 2.45 -19.63 -3.71
C GLU A 351 3.88 -19.17 -4.00
N ASN A 352 4.06 -18.38 -5.07
CA ASN A 352 5.34 -17.85 -5.52
C ASN A 352 5.63 -16.44 -4.98
N TYR A 353 4.70 -15.85 -4.22
CA TYR A 353 4.87 -14.49 -3.70
C TYR A 353 5.95 -14.49 -2.61
N ASN A 354 7.03 -13.76 -2.85
CA ASN A 354 8.13 -13.68 -1.92
C ASN A 354 7.88 -12.60 -0.86
N PHE A 355 7.31 -13.02 0.27
CA PHE A 355 7.05 -12.15 1.43
C PHE A 355 8.32 -11.56 2.06
N TRP A 356 9.47 -12.20 1.86
CA TRP A 356 10.75 -11.81 2.43
C TRP A 356 11.57 -10.92 1.49
N ALA A 357 11.42 -11.10 0.18
CA ALA A 357 11.98 -10.17 -0.82
C ALA A 357 11.01 -9.03 -1.13
N GLY A 358 10.18 -8.63 -0.16
CA GLY A 358 9.36 -7.45 -0.26
C GLY A 358 10.26 -6.23 -0.41
N TYR A 359 10.65 -5.94 -1.66
CA TYR A 359 11.03 -4.62 -2.10
C TYR A 359 10.05 -3.66 -1.45
N ASP A 360 10.59 -2.61 -0.84
CA ASP A 360 9.79 -1.68 -0.08
C ASP A 360 8.71 -1.06 -0.98
N THR A 361 7.51 -1.64 -0.98
CA THR A 361 6.35 -1.12 -1.70
C THR A 361 5.81 0.15 -1.02
N SER A 362 6.53 0.74 -0.05
CA SER A 362 6.23 2.06 0.50
C SER A 362 5.98 3.12 -0.56
N TYR A 363 6.58 2.99 -1.74
CA TYR A 363 6.38 3.92 -2.86
C TYR A 363 5.44 3.39 -3.95
N GLY A 364 4.85 2.21 -3.73
CA GLY A 364 3.78 1.62 -4.50
C GLY A 364 4.18 0.75 -5.70
N CYS A 365 5.44 0.77 -6.15
CA CYS A 365 5.88 0.04 -7.35
C CYS A 365 6.97 -0.99 -7.03
N ASN A 366 6.84 -2.21 -7.57
CA ASN A 366 7.83 -3.28 -7.38
C ASN A 366 9.09 -3.05 -8.22
N ASN A 367 9.00 -2.34 -9.35
CA ASN A 367 10.15 -2.00 -10.20
C ASN A 367 10.92 -0.77 -9.71
N LEU A 368 10.42 -0.07 -8.69
CA LEU A 368 11.08 1.11 -8.17
C LEU A 368 12.10 0.69 -7.10
N GLU A 369 13.22 0.12 -7.54
CA GLU A 369 14.34 -0.24 -6.68
C GLU A 369 15.13 1.01 -6.28
N ILE A 370 14.54 1.86 -5.45
CA ILE A 370 15.23 3.04 -4.96
C ILE A 370 16.41 2.57 -4.11
N ALA A 371 17.61 2.71 -4.66
CA ALA A 371 18.84 2.20 -4.05
C ALA A 371 19.13 2.78 -2.65
N TYR A 372 18.56 3.94 -2.33
CA TYR A 372 18.61 4.55 -1.00
C TYR A 372 17.48 4.06 -0.06
N ALA A 373 16.37 3.53 -0.57
CA ALA A 373 15.28 2.99 0.25
C ALA A 373 15.56 1.56 0.74
N ASN A 374 16.40 0.81 0.03
CA ASN A 374 16.64 -0.60 0.33
C ASN A 374 17.75 -0.87 1.36
N ASP A 375 18.32 0.15 2.02
CA ASP A 375 19.35 0.09 3.09
C ASP A 375 20.64 -0.71 2.84
N GLN A 376 20.69 -1.57 1.82
CA GLN A 376 21.77 -2.52 1.53
C GLN A 376 22.94 -1.90 0.75
N ASP A 377 22.77 -0.68 0.23
CA ASP A 377 23.69 -0.08 -0.75
C ASP A 377 24.07 1.38 -0.49
N TRP A 378 23.83 1.91 0.72
CA TRP A 378 24.25 3.27 1.11
C TRP A 378 25.74 3.55 0.88
N LYS A 379 26.59 2.52 0.96
CA LYS A 379 28.02 2.58 0.63
C LYS A 379 28.32 3.15 -0.77
N LYS A 380 27.39 3.06 -1.73
CA LYS A 380 27.54 3.59 -3.10
C LYS A 380 27.29 5.10 -3.19
N PHE A 381 26.75 5.70 -2.13
CA PHE A 381 26.21 7.05 -2.11
C PHE A 381 26.84 7.94 -1.03
N GLY A 382 28.07 7.66 -0.63
CA GLY A 382 28.77 8.48 0.34
C GLY A 382 30.16 7.96 0.63
N TYR A 383 30.79 8.57 1.60
CA TYR A 383 32.11 8.18 2.09
C TYR A 383 32.25 8.53 3.57
N ILE A 384 33.19 7.87 4.24
CA ILE A 384 33.57 8.24 5.61
C ILE A 384 34.59 9.38 5.59
N ASP A 385 34.27 10.47 6.27
CA ASP A 385 35.23 11.55 6.55
C ASP A 385 35.96 11.20 7.85
N THR A 386 37.22 10.79 7.72
CA THR A 386 38.02 10.32 8.87
C THR A 386 38.44 11.45 9.82
N THR A 387 38.31 12.72 9.41
CA THR A 387 38.59 13.89 10.25
C THR A 387 37.43 14.18 11.18
N THR A 388 36.23 14.30 10.62
CA THR A 388 35.00 14.56 11.39
C THR A 388 34.46 13.29 12.05
N LYS A 389 34.85 12.11 11.53
CA LYS A 389 34.37 10.77 11.91
C LYS A 389 32.89 10.55 11.58
N GLU A 390 32.43 11.23 10.54
CA GLU A 390 31.04 11.20 10.08
C GLU A 390 30.98 10.56 8.69
N TRP A 391 29.88 9.86 8.42
CA TRP A 391 29.56 9.48 7.05
C TRP A 391 28.94 10.67 6.32
N VAL A 392 29.41 10.96 5.11
CA VAL A 392 28.94 12.06 4.27
C VAL A 392 28.22 11.49 3.06
N PHE A 393 26.95 11.86 2.87
CA PHE A 393 26.17 11.44 1.72
C PHE A 393 26.44 12.29 0.48
N ASP A 394 26.53 11.64 -0.68
CA ASP A 394 26.46 12.27 -2.00
C ASP A 394 24.99 12.46 -2.39
N LEU A 395 24.35 13.47 -1.79
CA LEU A 395 22.94 13.78 -2.04
C LEU A 395 22.66 14.12 -3.50
N LYS A 396 23.65 14.64 -4.25
CA LYS A 396 23.51 14.94 -5.67
C LYS A 396 23.37 13.66 -6.49
N LYS A 397 24.26 12.69 -6.26
CA LYS A 397 24.19 11.37 -6.93
C LYS A 397 22.92 10.61 -6.56
N ILE A 398 22.49 10.66 -5.30
CA ILE A 398 21.22 10.05 -4.90
C ILE A 398 20.07 10.71 -5.67
N LYS A 399 20.01 12.05 -5.70
CA LYS A 399 18.96 12.78 -6.43
C LYS A 399 18.88 12.36 -7.91
N GLU A 400 20.02 12.26 -8.59
CA GLU A 400 20.10 11.85 -10.00
C GLU A 400 19.52 10.44 -10.21
N VAL A 401 19.90 9.47 -9.37
CA VAL A 401 19.34 8.11 -9.43
C VAL A 401 17.82 8.12 -9.27
N VAL A 402 17.32 8.93 -8.34
CA VAL A 402 15.88 9.03 -8.03
C VAL A 402 15.11 9.66 -9.18
N GLU A 403 15.63 10.76 -9.74
CA GLU A 403 15.00 11.43 -10.87
C GLU A 403 14.96 10.53 -12.11
N ASN A 404 16.05 9.81 -12.40
CA ASN A 404 16.10 8.84 -13.50
C ASN A 404 15.09 7.71 -13.32
N GLN A 405 14.99 7.12 -12.11
CA GLN A 405 14.02 6.05 -11.85
C GLN A 405 12.57 6.52 -11.95
N LEU A 406 12.27 7.74 -11.50
CA LEU A 406 10.94 8.33 -11.66
C LEU A 406 10.62 8.63 -13.12
N GLU A 407 11.60 9.04 -13.92
CA GLU A 407 11.44 9.29 -15.36
C GLU A 407 11.22 7.99 -16.15
N GLU A 408 11.98 6.93 -15.85
CA GLU A 408 11.83 5.60 -16.46
C GLU A 408 10.47 4.95 -16.16
N ASN A 409 9.83 5.33 -15.06
CA ASN A 409 8.55 4.80 -14.62
C ASN A 409 7.44 5.87 -14.59
N ILE A 410 7.59 6.94 -15.37
CA ILE A 410 6.66 8.09 -15.37
C ILE A 410 5.21 7.72 -15.66
N LEU A 411 4.98 6.60 -16.36
CA LEU A 411 3.66 6.08 -16.68
C LEU A 411 3.09 5.13 -15.64
N CYS A 412 3.86 4.73 -14.61
CA CYS A 412 3.40 3.76 -13.62
C CYS A 412 2.41 4.42 -12.64
N PRO A 413 1.13 4.01 -12.64
CA PRO A 413 0.11 4.61 -11.79
C PRO A 413 0.30 4.30 -10.30
N TYR A 414 1.10 3.27 -9.98
CA TYR A 414 1.35 2.86 -8.61
C TYR A 414 2.40 3.73 -7.89
N ILE A 415 3.23 4.49 -8.62
CA ILE A 415 4.34 5.24 -8.03
C ILE A 415 3.85 6.52 -7.35
N ASP A 416 4.09 6.63 -6.04
CA ASP A 416 3.95 7.89 -5.33
C ASP A 416 5.21 8.76 -5.47
N SER A 417 5.35 9.39 -6.64
CA SER A 417 6.52 10.23 -6.94
C SER A 417 6.68 11.39 -5.95
N LYS A 418 5.58 11.86 -5.35
CA LYS A 418 5.61 12.93 -4.34
C LYS A 418 6.17 12.42 -3.03
N ARG A 419 5.76 11.24 -2.56
CA ARG A 419 6.31 10.59 -1.36
C ARG A 419 7.79 10.28 -1.55
N VAL A 420 8.18 9.72 -2.70
CA VAL A 420 9.60 9.47 -3.03
C VAL A 420 10.44 10.75 -2.90
N LYS A 421 10.02 11.85 -3.54
CA LYS A 421 10.73 13.13 -3.47
C LYS A 421 10.76 13.69 -2.05
N LYS A 422 9.66 13.56 -1.31
CA LYS A 422 9.57 14.02 0.09
C LYS A 422 10.48 13.22 1.02
N ASP A 423 10.58 11.92 0.84
CA ASP A 423 11.41 11.05 1.67
C ASP A 423 12.89 11.23 1.35
N PHE A 424 13.25 11.46 0.08
CA PHE A 424 14.60 11.91 -0.31
C PHE A 424 15.02 13.20 0.43
N LEU A 425 14.12 14.19 0.56
CA LEU A 425 14.41 15.45 1.28
C LEU A 425 14.62 15.28 2.79
N LYS A 426 14.29 14.12 3.36
CA LYS A 426 14.54 13.83 4.79
C LYS A 426 15.91 13.19 5.02
N LEU A 427 16.65 12.85 3.97
CA LEU A 427 17.97 12.27 4.12
C LEU A 427 18.91 13.30 4.74
N PRO A 428 19.63 12.93 5.80
CA PRO A 428 20.63 13.81 6.38
C PRO A 428 21.82 13.94 5.43
N GLU A 429 22.55 15.04 5.51
CA GLU A 429 23.79 15.23 4.76
C GLU A 429 24.94 14.43 5.39
N ARG A 430 24.95 14.33 6.71
CA ARG A 430 25.98 13.66 7.51
C ARG A 430 25.38 12.78 8.59
N ILE A 431 26.07 11.70 8.93
CA ILE A 431 25.67 10.74 9.97
C ILE A 431 26.80 10.50 10.94
N ASP A 432 26.49 10.62 12.24
CA ASP A 432 27.30 10.15 13.36
C ASP A 432 26.43 9.23 14.22
N PRO A 433 26.63 7.89 14.19
CA PRO A 433 25.85 6.95 15.00
C PRO A 433 25.87 7.22 16.50
N LYS A 434 26.78 8.06 17.01
CA LYS A 434 26.77 8.52 18.41
C LYS A 434 25.67 9.54 18.71
N LYS A 435 25.24 10.29 17.68
CA LYS A 435 24.21 11.34 17.76
C LYS A 435 22.93 10.91 17.07
N ASP A 436 23.05 10.07 16.05
CA ASP A 436 21.98 9.59 15.17
C ASP A 436 21.65 8.13 15.49
N ASP A 437 20.82 7.91 16.51
CA ASP A 437 20.45 6.57 17.01
C ASP A 437 19.68 5.69 16.00
N LEU A 438 19.19 6.29 14.93
CA LEU A 438 18.56 5.62 13.78
C LEU A 438 19.56 5.11 12.74
N TRP A 439 20.87 5.27 12.97
CA TRP A 439 21.90 4.89 12.01
C TRP A 439 23.03 4.11 12.67
N GLY A 440 23.59 3.16 11.92
CA GLY A 440 24.78 2.40 12.27
C GLY A 440 25.84 2.51 11.18
N PHE A 441 27.09 2.23 11.54
CA PHE A 441 28.17 2.06 10.57
C PHE A 441 28.24 0.62 10.06
N ILE A 442 28.81 0.44 8.87
CA ILE A 442 29.17 -0.85 8.31
C ILE A 442 30.69 -0.87 8.12
N ASP A 443 31.37 -1.86 8.70
CA ASP A 443 32.80 -2.05 8.48
C ASP A 443 33.13 -2.87 7.22
N ASN A 444 34.40 -2.98 6.87
CA ASN A 444 34.89 -3.74 5.71
C ASN A 444 34.60 -5.26 5.79
N ASN A 445 34.33 -5.80 6.98
CA ASN A 445 33.89 -7.17 7.21
C ASN A 445 32.36 -7.31 7.15
N ARG A 446 31.64 -6.22 6.85
CA ARG A 446 30.18 -6.10 6.78
C ARG A 446 29.47 -6.22 8.13
N ASN A 447 30.18 -6.03 9.24
CA ASN A 447 29.54 -5.98 10.55
C ASN A 447 28.81 -4.64 10.73
N ARG A 448 27.62 -4.68 11.34
CA ARG A 448 26.82 -3.48 11.65
C ARG A 448 27.16 -2.96 13.04
N TRP A 449 27.65 -1.74 13.12
CA TRP A 449 28.09 -1.10 14.36
C TRP A 449 27.11 -0.02 14.80
N ILE A 450 26.62 -0.13 16.03
CA ILE A 450 25.74 0.86 16.67
C ILE A 450 26.41 1.43 17.91
N TYR A 451 26.07 2.67 18.26
CA TYR A 451 26.52 3.27 19.51
C TYR A 451 25.41 3.22 20.56
N ASN A 452 25.65 2.55 21.68
CA ASN A 452 24.68 2.37 22.74
C ASN A 452 25.37 2.43 24.11
N LYS A 453 24.82 3.21 25.05
CA LYS A 453 25.33 3.35 26.43
C LYS A 453 26.85 3.58 26.46
N ASP A 454 27.31 4.56 25.68
CA ASP A 454 28.72 4.97 25.56
C ASP A 454 29.68 3.88 25.06
N LYS A 455 29.17 2.86 24.38
CA LYS A 455 29.97 1.78 23.80
C LYS A 455 29.49 1.45 22.39
N TRP A 456 30.43 0.98 21.59
CA TRP A 456 30.11 0.37 20.30
C TRP A 456 29.66 -1.08 20.51
N ILE A 457 28.58 -1.45 19.82
CA ILE A 457 28.00 -2.79 19.82
C ILE A 457 27.85 -3.23 18.36
N THR A 458 27.98 -4.52 18.09
CA THR A 458 27.88 -5.08 16.74
C THR A 458 26.99 -6.33 16.71
N ASP A 459 26.47 -6.68 15.54
CA ASP A 459 25.70 -7.92 15.32
C ASP A 459 26.54 -9.20 15.34
N TYR A 460 27.84 -9.09 15.57
CA TYR A 460 28.76 -10.22 15.71
C TYR A 460 29.38 -10.25 17.10
N SER A 461 29.14 -11.33 17.85
CA SER A 461 29.63 -11.47 19.23
C SER A 461 31.17 -11.44 19.29
N GLU A 462 31.73 -10.72 20.27
CA GLU A 462 33.17 -10.62 20.56
C GLU A 462 34.01 -9.78 19.59
N SER A 463 33.57 -8.56 19.28
CA SER A 463 34.33 -7.64 18.44
C SER A 463 34.52 -6.27 19.10
N THR A 464 35.74 -5.73 19.05
CA THR A 464 36.04 -4.34 19.38
C THR A 464 35.83 -3.46 18.15
N PHE A 465 35.27 -2.27 18.33
CA PHE A 465 35.09 -1.32 17.23
C PHE A 465 36.40 -1.13 16.45
N PRO A 466 36.44 -1.43 15.14
CA PRO A 466 37.68 -1.52 14.38
C PRO A 466 38.32 -0.15 14.12
N GLY A 467 37.62 0.92 14.46
CA GLY A 467 38.03 2.30 14.19
C GLY A 467 37.45 2.83 12.89
N ILE A 468 37.51 4.16 12.74
CA ILE A 468 36.82 4.87 11.67
C ILE A 468 37.34 4.52 10.26
N ASN A 469 38.62 4.14 10.17
CA ASN A 469 39.28 3.80 8.91
C ASN A 469 38.79 2.48 8.30
N SER A 470 38.13 1.64 9.09
CA SER A 470 37.56 0.37 8.63
C SER A 470 36.12 0.51 8.18
N ILE A 471 35.52 1.70 8.28
CA ILE A 471 34.12 1.94 7.90
C ILE A 471 34.01 2.12 6.39
N VAL A 472 33.10 1.37 5.78
CA VAL A 472 32.83 1.36 4.33
C VAL A 472 31.41 1.75 3.99
N GLY A 473 30.54 1.93 5.00
CA GLY A 473 29.14 2.26 4.78
C GLY A 473 28.39 2.65 6.04
N VAL A 474 27.10 2.90 5.84
CA VAL A 474 26.10 3.11 6.89
C VAL A 474 24.89 2.22 6.64
N THR A 475 24.12 1.98 7.68
CA THR A 475 22.83 1.29 7.62
C THR A 475 21.82 2.08 8.44
N ARG A 476 20.58 2.14 7.96
CA ARG A 476 19.48 2.68 8.75
C ARG A 476 18.98 1.58 9.68
N LEU A 477 18.73 1.94 10.92
CA LEU A 477 18.28 1.03 11.96
C LEU A 477 16.81 1.26 12.21
N ASN A 478 16.02 0.18 12.12
CA ASN A 478 14.74 0.14 12.79
C ASN A 478 14.93 -0.39 14.23
N LYS A 479 13.86 -0.33 15.04
CA LYS A 479 13.93 -0.75 16.45
C LYS A 479 14.30 -2.23 16.60
N GLU A 480 13.85 -3.08 15.70
CA GLU A 480 14.14 -4.52 15.68
C GLU A 480 15.62 -4.76 15.35
N ASP A 481 16.19 -4.02 14.38
CA ASP A 481 17.63 -4.11 14.02
C ASP A 481 18.53 -3.75 15.20
N SER A 482 18.23 -2.64 15.88
CA SER A 482 18.97 -2.21 17.07
C SER A 482 18.87 -3.25 18.18
N GLN A 483 17.68 -3.84 18.38
CA GLN A 483 17.44 -4.85 19.41
C GLN A 483 18.14 -6.17 19.10
N GLU A 484 18.13 -6.62 17.85
CA GLU A 484 18.84 -7.83 17.41
C GLU A 484 20.34 -7.72 17.73
N ILE A 485 20.94 -6.58 17.39
CA ILE A 485 22.35 -6.27 17.66
C ILE A 485 22.62 -6.26 19.17
N ILE A 486 21.77 -5.59 19.95
CA ILE A 486 21.91 -5.53 21.41
C ILE A 486 21.77 -6.92 22.04
N GLN A 487 20.76 -7.71 21.64
CA GLN A 487 20.47 -9.01 22.24
C GLN A 487 21.58 -10.03 21.98
N LYS A 488 22.16 -10.04 20.77
CA LYS A 488 23.32 -10.90 20.45
C LYS A 488 24.48 -10.64 21.40
N GLN A 489 24.71 -9.38 21.77
CA GLN A 489 25.76 -8.99 22.71
C GLN A 489 25.45 -9.40 24.17
N TYR A 490 24.19 -9.38 24.61
CA TYR A 490 23.81 -9.83 25.96
C TYR A 490 23.81 -11.36 26.10
N ASN A 491 23.39 -12.08 25.05
CA ASN A 491 23.40 -13.55 25.02
C ASN A 491 24.82 -14.12 25.03
N SER A 492 25.82 -13.37 24.55
CA SER A 492 27.23 -13.72 24.72
C SER A 492 27.79 -13.40 26.11
N CYS A 493 27.04 -12.70 26.99
CA CYS A 493 27.60 -12.07 28.20
C CYS A 493 26.86 -12.28 29.53
N SER A 494 25.79 -13.07 29.67
CA SER A 494 25.19 -13.26 31.01
C SER A 494 24.57 -14.64 31.32
N THR A 495 25.16 -15.29 32.33
CA THR A 495 24.50 -16.11 33.34
C THR A 495 23.49 -15.27 34.13
N TYR A 496 22.36 -15.91 34.49
CA TYR A 496 21.21 -15.42 35.25
C TYR A 496 21.52 -14.52 36.46
N ASP A 497 20.71 -13.47 36.66
CA ASP A 497 20.03 -13.28 37.95
C ASP A 497 18.82 -12.34 37.87
N SER A 498 17.81 -12.66 38.67
CA SER A 498 16.44 -12.14 38.68
C SER A 498 16.20 -11.15 39.82
N GLU A 499 15.46 -10.06 39.58
CA GLU A 499 14.51 -9.48 40.54
C GLU A 499 13.61 -8.43 39.85
N ILE A 500 12.31 -8.45 40.16
CA ILE A 500 11.21 -7.92 39.31
C ILE A 500 10.47 -6.80 40.04
N GLU A 501 10.34 -5.63 39.38
CA GLU A 501 9.24 -4.69 39.61
C GLU A 501 8.67 -4.21 38.26
N ILE A 502 7.35 -4.40 38.07
CA ILE A 502 6.64 -4.14 36.81
C ILE A 502 5.95 -2.78 36.88
N LYS A 503 6.34 -1.84 36.00
CA LYS A 503 5.52 -0.66 35.68
C LYS A 503 5.10 -0.68 34.21
N VAL A 504 3.79 -0.80 34.00
CA VAL A 504 3.15 -0.71 32.69
C VAL A 504 3.00 0.77 32.32
N SER A 505 3.67 1.23 31.26
CA SER A 505 3.45 2.58 30.73
C SER A 505 2.40 2.54 29.59
N PRO A 506 1.37 3.41 29.62
CA PRO A 506 0.46 3.55 28.50
C PRO A 506 1.17 4.28 27.35
N GLN A 507 1.10 3.74 26.14
CA GLN A 507 1.52 4.48 24.94
C GLN A 507 0.56 5.66 24.71
N THR A 508 1.08 6.88 24.90
CA THR A 508 0.37 8.11 24.58
C THR A 508 0.26 8.30 23.07
N ARG A 509 -0.96 8.59 22.61
CA ARG A 509 -1.33 8.96 21.23
C ARG A 509 -0.39 10.02 20.63
N LYS A 510 0.16 9.76 19.44
CA LYS A 510 0.36 10.84 18.46
C LYS A 510 -0.99 11.07 17.76
N LYS A 511 -1.59 12.25 17.97
CA LYS A 511 -2.76 12.70 17.21
C LYS A 511 -2.33 12.85 15.74
N GLY A 512 -2.78 11.93 14.89
CA GLY A 512 -2.86 12.20 13.46
C GLY A 512 -3.96 13.22 13.22
N SER A 513 -3.64 14.26 12.46
CA SER A 513 -4.58 15.28 11.98
C SER A 513 -5.55 14.64 10.97
N GLY A 514 -6.66 14.09 11.47
CA GLY A 514 -7.87 13.86 10.68
C GLY A 514 -8.82 15.04 10.89
N CYS A 515 -9.23 15.68 9.79
CA CYS A 515 -10.22 16.75 9.81
C CYS A 515 -11.55 16.27 10.42
N LEU A 516 -12.00 17.03 11.43
CA LEU A 516 -13.35 17.26 11.91
C LEU A 516 -14.40 16.14 11.79
N GLY A 517 -14.62 15.44 12.91
CA GLY A 517 -15.95 15.07 13.37
C GLY A 517 -16.28 15.85 14.64
N ILE A 518 -16.85 17.05 14.49
CA ILE A 518 -17.50 17.78 15.59
C ILE A 518 -18.79 17.02 15.90
N PHE A 519 -18.92 16.45 17.10
CA PHE A 519 -20.18 16.43 17.85
C PHE A 519 -19.89 16.17 19.35
N ILE A 520 -20.00 17.28 20.10
CA ILE A 520 -20.40 17.43 21.51
C ILE A 520 -19.48 16.86 22.61
N VAL A 521 -18.69 17.78 23.17
CA VAL A 521 -18.34 17.84 24.59
C VAL A 521 -19.55 18.40 25.34
N LEU A 522 -20.12 17.63 26.27
CA LEU A 522 -20.68 18.11 27.55
C LEU A 522 -21.30 16.93 28.32
N VAL A 523 -21.04 16.90 29.62
CA VAL A 523 -21.51 15.95 30.65
C VAL A 523 -20.64 14.70 30.83
N MET A 524 -19.49 14.88 31.51
CA MET A 524 -19.04 13.99 32.60
C MET A 524 -17.94 14.72 33.39
N LEU A 525 -18.34 15.80 34.05
CA LEU A 525 -17.59 16.45 35.12
C LEU A 525 -18.58 16.65 36.27
N LEU A 526 -18.92 15.56 36.94
CA LEU A 526 -19.51 15.49 38.28
C LEU A 526 -19.72 14.01 38.62
N ILE A 527 -19.48 13.68 39.89
CA ILE A 527 -19.52 12.34 40.52
C ILE A 527 -18.17 11.61 40.51
N ILE A 528 -17.18 12.20 41.21
CA ILE A 528 -16.37 11.66 42.33
C ILE A 528 -15.75 12.93 42.94
N THR A 529 -16.06 13.50 44.10
CA THR A 529 -16.76 13.15 45.34
C THR A 529 -17.06 14.49 46.05
N LEU A 530 -18.25 14.62 46.65
CA LEU A 530 -18.92 15.83 47.16
C LEU A 530 -19.78 16.58 46.13
#